data_AF-S3LR33-F1
#
_entry.id   AF-S3LR33-F1
#
_cell.length_a   1.000
_cell.length_b   1.000
_cell.length_c   1.000
_cell.angle_alpha   90.00
_cell.angle_beta   90.00
_cell.angle_gamma   90.00
#
_symmetry.space_group_name_H-M   'P 1'
#
loop_
_entity.id
_entity.type
_entity.pdbx_description
1 polymer ?
#
loop_
_entity_poly.entity_id
_entity_poly.type
_entity_poly.pdbx_seq_one_letter_code
_entity_poly.pdbx_strand_id
1 'polypeptide(L)' 'MLIAEYDYDTDIAVQRQESLMIGIQQGIQQGFSNGSRQKALETACILKQLGDSVQKIVQATGLTSAEVEAIN' A
#
# COMPACT_ATOMS: atom_id res chain seq x y z
N MET A 1 42.44 -30.60 -11.34
CA MET A 1 41.04 -30.49 -10.89
C MET A 1 40.99 -29.33 -9.91
N LEU A 2 40.58 -28.15 -10.37
CA LEU A 2 40.50 -26.95 -9.53
C LEU A 2 39.11 -26.95 -8.91
N ILE A 3 39.03 -27.35 -7.65
CA ILE A 3 37.78 -27.30 -6.88
C ILE A 3 37.61 -25.81 -6.54
N ALA A 4 36.78 -25.12 -7.32
CA ALA A 4 36.31 -23.81 -6.92
C ALA A 4 35.61 -24.01 -5.58
N GLU A 5 36.17 -23.46 -4.50
CA GLU A 5 35.49 -23.36 -3.22
C GLU A 5 34.25 -22.51 -3.45
N TYR A 6 33.15 -23.19 -3.73
CA TYR A 6 31.84 -22.59 -3.88
C TYR A 6 31.44 -22.13 -2.47
N ASP A 7 31.61 -20.83 -2.22
CA ASP A 7 31.31 -20.18 -0.95
C ASP A 7 29.79 -20.11 -0.75
N TYR A 8 29.20 -21.24 -0.36
CA TYR A 8 27.78 -21.39 -0.09
C TYR A 8 27.27 -20.49 1.04
N ASP A 9 28.15 -20.05 1.96
CA ASP A 9 27.79 -19.17 3.06
C ASP A 9 27.44 -17.76 2.56
N THR A 10 28.15 -17.30 1.52
CA THR A 10 27.91 -15.98 0.91
C THR A 10 26.57 -15.95 0.13
N ASP A 11 26.24 -17.03 -0.58
CA ASP A 11 24.99 -17.13 -1.36
C ASP A 11 23.73 -17.11 -0.46
N ILE A 12 23.78 -17.79 0.70
CA ILE A 12 22.64 -17.83 1.64
C ILE A 12 22.40 -16.46 2.29
N ALA A 13 23.47 -15.70 2.59
CA ALA A 13 23.37 -14.37 3.17
C ALA A 13 22.75 -13.37 2.17
N VAL A 14 23.19 -13.40 0.91
CA VAL A 14 22.68 -12.54 -0.17
C VAL A 14 21.19 -12.83 -0.42
N GLN A 15 20.82 -14.10 -0.53
CA GLN A 15 19.45 -14.51 -0.82
C GLN A 15 18.47 -14.14 0.31
N ARG A 16 18.92 -14.18 1.58
CA ARG A 16 18.12 -13.69 2.73
C ARG A 16 17.95 -12.17 2.72
N GLN A 17 19.00 -11.44 2.34
CA GLN A 17 18.98 -9.98 2.30
C GLN A 17 18.04 -9.48 1.19
N GLU A 18 18.06 -10.13 0.02
CA GLU A 18 17.11 -9.86 -1.07
C GLU A 18 15.66 -10.20 -0.66
N SER A 19 15.45 -11.35 -0.01
CA SER A 19 14.12 -11.75 0.48
C SER A 19 13.55 -10.78 1.51
N LEU A 20 14.40 -10.28 2.43
CA LEU A 20 14.02 -9.29 3.43
C LEU A 20 13.65 -7.94 2.78
N MET A 21 14.45 -7.52 1.79
CA MET A 21 14.20 -6.29 1.03
C MET A 21 12.88 -6.33 0.25
N ILE A 22 12.59 -7.47 -0.40
CA ILE A 22 11.31 -7.67 -1.11
C ILE A 22 10.14 -7.65 -0.11
N GLY A 23 10.28 -8.34 1.03
CA GLY A 23 9.24 -8.36 2.08
C GLY A 23 8.95 -6.97 2.67
N ILE A 24 10.00 -6.18 2.93
CA ILE A 24 9.87 -4.80 3.40
C ILE A 24 9.25 -3.91 2.33
N GLN A 25 9.67 -4.03 1.08
CA GLN A 25 9.15 -3.21 -0.02
C GLN A 25 7.68 -3.53 -0.32
N GLN A 26 7.29 -4.81 -0.30
CA GLN A 26 5.90 -5.23 -0.42
C GLN A 26 5.07 -4.79 0.79
N GLY A 27 5.60 -4.93 2.00
CA GLY A 27 4.92 -4.49 3.23
C GLY A 27 4.70 -2.98 3.29
N ILE A 28 5.69 -2.18 2.87
CA ILE A 28 5.57 -0.72 2.78
C ILE A 28 4.56 -0.32 1.71
N GLN A 29 4.60 -0.93 0.52
CA GLN A 29 3.62 -0.64 -0.55
C GLN A 29 2.20 -1.00 -0.14
N GLN A 30 1.98 -2.21 0.42
CA GLN A 30 0.66 -2.63 0.89
C GLN A 30 0.17 -1.76 2.06
N GLY A 31 1.05 -1.39 2.99
CA GLY A 31 0.75 -0.49 4.09
C GLY A 31 0.35 0.91 3.61
N PHE A 32 1.06 1.47 2.63
CA PHE A 32 0.73 2.76 2.03
C PHE A 32 -0.59 2.73 1.26
N SER A 33 -0.85 1.69 0.47
CA SER A 33 -2.10 1.54 -0.28
C SER A 33 -3.31 1.39 0.66
N ASN A 34 -3.19 0.57 1.70
CA ASN A 34 -4.28 0.38 2.68
C ASN A 34 -4.52 1.66 3.50
N GLY A 35 -3.46 2.33 3.95
CA GLY A 35 -3.57 3.61 4.65
C GLY A 35 -4.18 4.71 3.79
N SER A 36 -3.80 4.79 2.50
CA SER A 36 -4.35 5.77 1.57
C SER A 36 -5.84 5.54 1.31
N ARG A 37 -6.27 4.28 1.15
CA ARG A 37 -7.69 3.94 0.94
C ARG A 37 -8.52 4.22 2.20
N GLN A 38 -8.01 3.87 3.38
CA GLN A 38 -8.69 4.16 4.66
C GLN A 38 -8.87 5.67 4.86
N LYS A 39 -7.81 6.45 4.63
CA LYS A 39 -7.84 7.91 4.75
C LYS A 39 -8.80 8.56 3.75
N ALA A 40 -8.90 8.04 2.54
CA ALA A 40 -9.87 8.50 1.55
C ALA A 40 -11.32 8.28 2.03
N LEU A 41 -11.62 7.11 2.60
CA LEU A 41 -12.95 6.80 3.15
C LEU A 41 -13.30 7.68 4.35
N GLU A 42 -12.36 7.88 5.28
CA GLU A 42 -12.55 8.78 6.43
C GLU A 42 -12.80 10.22 5.98
N THR A 43 -12.01 10.70 5.02
CA THR A 43 -12.18 12.05 4.44
C THR A 43 -13.54 12.18 3.78
N ALA A 44 -13.98 11.18 3.01
CA ALA A 44 -15.28 11.21 2.36
C ALA A 44 -16.45 11.18 3.35
N CYS A 45 -16.34 10.44 4.44
CA CYS A 45 -17.32 10.44 5.52
C CYS A 45 -17.47 11.83 6.16
N ILE A 46 -16.35 12.46 6.52
CA ILE A 46 -16.36 13.82 7.11
C ILE A 46 -16.99 14.82 6.15
N LEU A 47 -16.58 14.82 4.87
CA LEU A 47 -17.13 15.74 3.88
C LEU A 47 -18.64 15.53 3.66
N LYS A 48 -19.10 14.27 3.66
CA LYS A 48 -20.54 13.95 3.56
C LYS A 48 -21.31 14.45 4.77
N GLN A 49 -20.75 14.31 5.98
CA GLN A 49 -21.35 14.86 7.21
C GLN A 49 -21.38 16.39 7.24
N LEU A 50 -20.39 17.05 6.63
CA LEU A 50 -20.37 18.51 6.47
C LEU A 50 -21.38 19.02 5.42
N GLY A 51 -22.02 18.12 4.66
CA GLY A 51 -23.01 18.46 3.64
C GLY A 51 -22.40 18.83 2.29
N ASP A 52 -21.14 18.50 2.02
CA ASP A 52 -20.56 18.66 0.68
C ASP A 52 -21.20 17.72 -0.33
N SER A 53 -21.24 18.16 -1.59
CA SER A 53 -21.82 17.35 -2.67
C SER A 53 -20.94 16.15 -3.01
N VAL A 54 -21.56 15.02 -3.37
CA VAL A 54 -20.88 13.77 -3.76
C VAL A 54 -19.78 14.02 -4.79
N GLN A 55 -20.00 14.92 -5.76
CA GLN A 55 -18.98 15.26 -6.77
C GLN A 55 -17.71 15.89 -6.19
N LYS A 56 -17.83 16.80 -5.21
CA LYS A 56 -16.67 17.39 -4.53
C LYS A 56 -15.92 16.33 -3.73
N ILE A 57 -16.65 15.44 -3.07
CA ILE A 57 -16.07 14.36 -2.28
C ILE A 57 -15.26 13.41 -3.16
N VAL A 58 -15.83 13.02 -4.31
CA VAL A 58 -15.15 12.22 -5.33
C VAL A 58 -13.87 12.90 -5.81
N GLN A 59 -13.92 14.21 -6.11
CA GLN A 59 -12.72 14.96 -6.51
C GLN A 59 -11.66 15.04 -5.40
N ALA A 60 -12.07 15.24 -4.15
CA ALA A 60 -11.15 15.43 -3.03
C ALA A 60 -10.50 14.12 -2.56
N THR A 61 -11.20 12.99 -2.70
CA THR A 61 -10.77 11.70 -2.15
C THR A 61 -10.31 10.70 -3.20
N GLY A 62 -10.63 10.93 -4.47
CA GLY A 62 -10.37 9.99 -5.56
C GLY A 62 -11.23 8.73 -5.51
N LEU A 63 -12.21 8.66 -4.60
CA LEU A 63 -13.19 7.59 -4.52
C LEU A 63 -14.21 7.71 -5.65
N THR A 64 -14.82 6.60 -6.01
CA THR A 64 -15.93 6.60 -6.97
C THR A 64 -17.21 7.18 -6.36
N SER A 65 -18.11 7.70 -7.19
CA SER A 65 -19.42 8.18 -6.71
C SER A 65 -20.18 7.11 -5.93
N ALA A 66 -20.12 5.86 -6.38
CA ALA A 66 -20.75 4.73 -5.69
C ALA A 66 -20.15 4.48 -4.30
N GLU A 67 -18.83 4.58 -4.14
CA GLU A 67 -18.17 4.46 -2.83
C GLU A 67 -18.61 5.58 -1.89
N VAL A 68 -18.72 6.82 -2.38
CA VAL A 68 -19.17 7.97 -1.58
C VAL A 68 -20.66 7.87 -1.22
N GLU A 69 -21.50 7.36 -2.14
CA GLU A 69 -22.92 7.13 -1.87
C GLU A 69 -23.15 6.02 -0.86
N ALA A 70 -22.31 4.98 -0.89
CA ALA A 70 -22.34 3.86 0.07
C ALA A 70 -21.87 4.23 1.48
N ILE A 71 -21.19 5.37 1.67
CA ILE A 71 -20.83 5.88 3.01
C ILE A 71 -22.12 6.39 3.67
N ASN A 72 -22.61 5.70 4.69
CA ASN A 72 -23.89 6.00 5.34
C ASN A 72 -23.80 7.17 6.32
#